data_AF-A0A1Y2FUD5-F1
#
_entry.id   AF-A0A1Y2FUD5-F1
#
_cell.length_a   1.000
_cell.length_b   1.000
_cell.length_c   1.000
_cell.angle_alpha   90.00
_cell.angle_beta   90.00
_cell.angle_gamma   90.00
#
_symmetry.space_group_name_H-M   'P 1'
#
loop_
_entity.id
_entity.type
_entity.pdbx_description
1 polymer ?
#
loop_
_entity_poly.entity_id
_entity_poly.type
_entity_poly.pdbx_seq_one_letter_code
_entity_poly.pdbx_strand_id
1 'polypeptide(L)'
;MMNDENLGGAEDRAQGTGRLYGLLGGASGAALGFILANIPGALAGAVVGNRLGAIRDSHSKPVYQVFQEMPHSEKANLLSQLLTKVMSQLS
;
A
#
# COMPACT_ATOMS: atom_id res chain seq x y z
N MET A 1 10.09 18.86 -25.34
CA MET A 1 10.55 19.04 -23.95
C MET A 1 9.32 19.09 -23.07
N MET A 2 8.75 17.92 -22.78
CA MET A 2 7.62 17.72 -21.88
C MET A 2 7.72 16.27 -21.44
N ASN A 3 8.22 15.97 -20.23
CA ASN A 3 8.08 14.66 -19.55
C ASN A 3 8.74 14.61 -18.15
N ASP A 4 9.42 15.66 -17.69
CA ASP A 4 10.08 15.63 -16.37
C ASP A 4 9.25 16.27 -15.23
N GLU A 5 8.10 16.89 -15.55
CA GLU A 5 7.31 17.70 -14.61
C GLU A 5 6.25 16.89 -13.83
N ASN A 6 5.98 15.64 -14.21
CA ASN A 6 4.93 14.81 -13.59
C ASN A 6 5.47 13.77 -12.58
N LEU A 7 6.79 13.62 -12.45
CA LEU A 7 7.39 12.69 -11.48
C LEU A 7 7.54 13.27 -10.07
N GLY A 8 7.65 14.60 -9.93
CA GLY A 8 7.76 15.26 -8.62
C GLY A 8 6.45 15.37 -7.82
N GLY A 9 5.28 15.11 -8.44
CA GLY A 9 3.97 15.29 -7.81
C GLY A 9 3.33 14.02 -7.23
N ALA A 10 3.88 12.84 -7.53
CA ALA A 10 3.39 11.54 -7.05
C ALA A 10 4.04 11.15 -5.71
N GLU A 11 5.33 11.45 -5.55
CA GLU A 11 6.10 11.16 -4.33
C GLU A 11 5.65 12.03 -3.14
N ASP A 12 5.31 13.29 -3.40
CA ASP A 12 4.80 14.24 -2.40
C ASP A 12 3.37 13.89 -1.93
N ARG A 13 2.52 13.38 -2.85
CA ARG A 13 1.18 12.87 -2.50
C ARG A 13 1.26 11.57 -1.69
N ALA A 14 2.20 10.68 -1.99
CA ALA A 14 2.44 9.49 -1.17
C ALA A 14 2.94 9.88 0.25
N GLN A 15 3.81 10.89 0.38
CA GLN A 15 4.21 11.38 1.70
C GLN A 15 3.08 12.05 2.50
N GLY A 16 2.13 12.69 1.83
CA GLY A 16 0.93 13.26 2.45
C GLY A 16 -0.07 12.20 2.89
N THR A 17 -0.33 11.19 2.05
CA THR A 17 -1.35 10.16 2.30
C THR A 17 -0.86 9.10 3.31
N GLY A 18 0.45 8.81 3.33
CA GLY A 18 1.06 7.90 4.30
C GLY A 18 0.97 8.41 5.75
N ARG A 19 0.94 9.73 5.95
CA ARG A 19 0.64 10.33 7.25
C ARG A 19 -0.81 10.15 7.65
N LEU A 20 -1.74 10.20 6.70
CA LEU A 20 -3.18 9.99 6.97
C LEU A 20 -3.45 8.53 7.33
N TYR A 21 -2.90 7.57 6.58
CA TYR A 21 -3.04 6.15 6.90
C TYR A 21 -2.29 5.76 8.18
N GLY A 22 -1.13 6.37 8.45
CA GLY A 22 -0.44 6.26 9.73
C GLY A 22 -1.28 6.76 10.90
N LEU A 23 -1.82 7.98 10.82
CA LEU A 23 -2.70 8.54 11.86
C LEU A 23 -3.95 7.69 12.08
N LEU A 24 -4.58 7.22 11.01
CA LEU A 24 -5.78 6.40 11.09
C LEU A 24 -5.48 5.02 11.68
N GLY A 25 -4.37 4.40 11.26
CA GLY A 25 -3.89 3.14 11.83
C GLY A 25 -3.48 3.28 13.30
N GLY A 26 -2.84 4.40 13.66
CA GLY A 26 -2.49 4.71 15.04
C GLY A 26 -3.71 4.96 15.92
N ALA A 27 -4.72 5.69 15.43
CA ALA A 27 -5.95 5.91 16.16
C ALA A 27 -6.76 4.61 16.38
N SER A 28 -6.87 3.77 15.34
CA SER A 28 -7.59 2.49 15.47
C SER A 28 -6.82 1.48 16.34
N GLY A 29 -5.49 1.43 16.19
CA GLY A 29 -4.61 0.63 17.03
C GLY A 29 -4.65 1.07 18.49
N ALA A 30 -4.73 2.37 18.76
CA ALA A 30 -4.91 2.89 20.11
C ALA A 30 -6.24 2.44 20.73
N ALA A 31 -7.33 2.53 19.97
CA ALA A 31 -8.65 2.11 20.44
C ALA A 31 -8.69 0.61 20.76
N LEU A 32 -8.16 -0.23 19.87
CA LEU A 32 -8.10 -1.69 20.09
C LEU A 32 -7.15 -2.05 21.24
N GLY A 33 -6.00 -1.40 21.30
CA GLY A 33 -5.04 -1.58 22.38
C GLY A 33 -5.61 -1.16 23.75
N PHE A 34 -6.41 -0.09 23.78
CA PHE A 34 -7.11 0.34 24.98
C PHE A 34 -8.14 -0.69 25.47
N ILE A 35 -8.89 -1.31 24.56
CA ILE A 35 -9.85 -2.36 24.89
C ILE A 35 -9.16 -3.56 25.55
N LEU A 36 -7.96 -3.92 25.09
CA LEU A 36 -7.24 -5.11 25.56
C LEU A 36 -6.39 -4.87 26.81
N ALA A 37 -5.79 -3.69 26.97
CA ALA A 37 -4.85 -3.43 28.05
C ALA A 37 -4.84 -1.96 28.52
N ASN A 38 -5.96 -1.24 28.38
CA ASN A 38 -6.17 0.13 28.88
C ASN A 38 -5.08 1.10 28.34
N ILE A 39 -4.65 2.10 29.11
CA ILE A 39 -3.66 3.10 28.67
C ILE A 39 -2.34 2.48 28.13
N PRO A 40 -1.71 1.48 28.80
CA PRO A 40 -0.53 0.82 28.24
C PRO A 40 -0.78 0.16 26.87
N GLY A 41 -1.92 -0.51 26.73
CA GLY A 41 -2.33 -1.14 25.48
C GLY A 41 -2.61 -0.10 24.38
N ALA A 42 -3.21 1.03 24.72
CA ALA A 42 -3.48 2.12 23.78
C ALA A 42 -2.19 2.69 23.18
N LEU A 43 -1.16 2.91 24.00
CA LEU A 43 0.12 3.42 23.53
C LEU A 43 0.83 2.41 22.62
N ALA A 44 0.86 1.14 23.01
CA ALA A 44 1.47 0.08 22.21
C ALA A 44 0.72 -0.12 20.88
N GLY A 45 -0.61 -0.17 20.95
CA GLY A 45 -1.48 -0.32 19.78
C GLY A 45 -1.39 0.86 18.82
N ALA A 46 -1.25 2.09 19.32
CA ALA A 46 -1.06 3.28 18.51
C ALA A 46 0.24 3.23 17.69
N VAL A 47 1.35 2.80 18.30
CA VAL A 47 2.65 2.73 17.63
C VAL A 47 2.64 1.65 16.55
N VAL A 48 2.11 0.47 16.87
CA VAL A 48 2.00 -0.64 15.91
C VAL A 48 1.05 -0.29 14.77
N GLY A 49 -0.10 0.28 15.09
CA GLY A 49 -1.11 0.71 14.12
C GLY A 49 -0.60 1.81 13.18
N ASN A 50 0.15 2.79 13.71
CA ASN A 50 0.75 3.85 12.90
C ASN A 50 1.80 3.31 11.92
N ARG A 51 2.60 2.33 12.35
CA ARG A 51 3.57 1.66 11.46
C ARG A 51 2.89 0.82 10.38
N LEU A 52 1.81 0.10 10.71
CA LEU A 52 1.05 -0.68 9.72
C LEU A 52 0.39 0.22 8.67
N GLY A 53 -0.16 1.36 9.10
CA GLY A 53 -0.74 2.36 8.20
C GLY A 53 0.28 2.95 7.21
N ALA A 54 1.50 3.19 7.67
CA ALA A 54 2.59 3.65 6.81
C ALA A 54 3.04 2.60 5.78
N ILE A 55 3.01 1.31 6.13
CA ILE A 55 3.36 0.20 5.21
C ILE A 55 2.34 0.07 4.08
N ARG A 56 1.05 0.35 4.33
CA ARG A 56 0.02 0.28 3.29
C ARG A 56 0.27 1.27 2.15
N ASP A 57 0.79 2.44 2.47
CA ASP A 57 0.98 3.51 1.50
C ASP A 57 2.29 3.39 0.69
N SER A 58 3.27 2.62 1.19
CA SER A 58 4.54 2.39 0.48
C SER A 58 4.43 1.57 -0.82
N HIS A 59 3.28 0.94 -1.07
CA HIS A 59 2.99 0.28 -2.36
C HIS A 59 2.22 1.24 -3.29
N SER A 60 2.79 2.41 -3.57
CA SER A 60 2.10 3.59 -4.14
C SER A 60 1.85 3.54 -5.66
N LYS A 61 1.89 2.36 -6.29
CA LYS A 61 1.41 2.20 -7.67
C LYS A 61 0.29 1.16 -7.68
N PRO A 62 -0.95 1.55 -8.05
CA PRO A 62 -2.00 0.57 -8.25
C PRO A 62 -1.52 -0.44 -9.30
N VAL A 63 -1.74 -1.73 -9.03
CA VAL A 63 -1.31 -2.83 -9.90
C VAL A 63 -1.71 -2.60 -11.36
N TYR A 64 -2.87 -1.97 -11.57
CA TYR A 64 -3.35 -1.58 -12.89
C TYR A 64 -2.46 -0.54 -13.59
N GLN A 65 -1.97 0.47 -12.86
CA GLN A 65 -1.07 1.49 -13.42
C GLN A 65 0.29 0.88 -13.76
N VAL A 66 0.83 0.00 -12.91
CA VAL A 66 2.03 -0.79 -13.24
C VAL A 66 1.79 -1.61 -14.50
N PHE A 67 0.62 -2.24 -14.61
CA PHE A 67 0.26 -3.00 -15.80
C PHE A 67 0.20 -2.14 -17.06
N GLN A 68 -0.37 -0.94 -16.99
CA GLN A 68 -0.43 -0.02 -18.14
C GLN A 68 0.95 0.47 -18.57
N GLU A 69 1.86 0.75 -17.63
CA GLU A 69 3.21 1.25 -17.87
C GLU A 69 4.15 0.20 -18.53
N MET A 70 3.80 -1.09 -18.50
CA MET A 70 4.64 -2.15 -19.08
C MET A 70 4.67 -2.19 -20.62
N PRO A 71 5.83 -2.55 -21.24
CA PRO A 71 5.93 -2.89 -22.66
C PRO A 71 5.02 -4.07 -23.06
N HIS A 72 4.59 -4.09 -24.33
CA HIS A 72 3.62 -5.09 -24.84
C HIS A 72 4.07 -6.55 -24.63
N SER A 73 5.38 -6.82 -24.79
CA SER A 73 5.96 -8.15 -24.56
C SER A 73 5.85 -8.59 -23.09
N GLU A 74 6.05 -7.68 -22.15
CA GLU A 74 6.02 -7.97 -20.71
C GLU A 74 4.59 -8.19 -20.21
N LYS A 75 3.62 -7.44 -20.75
CA LYS A 75 2.18 -7.66 -20.53
C LYS A 75 1.74 -9.06 -20.94
N ALA A 76 2.16 -9.52 -22.13
CA ALA A 76 1.82 -10.84 -22.63
C ALA A 76 2.39 -11.95 -21.73
N ASN A 77 3.66 -11.84 -21.33
CA ASN A 77 4.28 -12.78 -20.40
C ASN A 77 3.58 -12.83 -19.04
N LEU A 78 3.17 -11.67 -18.50
CA LEU A 78 2.43 -11.61 -17.24
C LEU A 78 1.08 -12.33 -17.35
N LEU A 79 0.34 -12.10 -18.45
CA LEU A 79 -0.95 -12.77 -18.69
C LEU A 79 -0.78 -14.29 -18.82
N SER A 80 0.28 -14.76 -19.49
CA SER A 80 0.58 -16.20 -19.58
C SER A 80 0.87 -16.80 -18.20
N GLN A 81 1.68 -16.15 -17.37
CA GLN A 81 1.96 -16.61 -16.01
C GLN A 81 0.71 -16.61 -15.13
N LEU A 82 -0.14 -15.59 -15.25
CA LEU A 82 -1.38 -15.48 -14.51
C LEU A 82 -2.35 -16.59 -14.89
N LEU A 83 -2.46 -16.89 -16.18
CA LEU A 83 -3.24 -18.02 -16.69
C LEU A 83 -2.73 -19.34 -16.14
N THR A 84 -1.42 -19.61 -16.18
CA THR A 84 -0.84 -20.84 -15.61
C THR A 84 -1.14 -20.96 -14.12
N LYS A 85 -1.03 -19.88 -13.36
CA LYS A 85 -1.28 -19.89 -11.92
C LYS A 85 -2.75 -20.13 -11.59
N VAL A 86 -3.68 -19.49 -12.31
CA VAL A 86 -5.12 -19.68 -12.13
C VAL A 86 -5.52 -21.11 -12.51
N MET A 87 -5.01 -21.62 -13.64
CA MET A 87 -5.28 -22.99 -14.08
C MET A 87 -4.73 -24.02 -13.08
N SER A 88 -3.54 -23.79 -12.53
CA SER A 88 -2.95 -24.65 -11.48
C SER A 88 -3.71 -24.60 -10.15
N GLN A 89 -4.46 -23.53 -9.87
CA GLN A 89 -5.33 -23.48 -8.68
C GLN A 89 -6.69 -24.16 -8.91
N LEU A 90 -7.08 -24.39 -10.17
CA LEU A 90 -8.36 -24.97 -10.55
C LEU A 90 -8.29 -26.48 -10.89
N SER A 91 -7.09 -27.01 -11.12
CA SER A 91 -6.80 -28.45 -11.31
C SER A 91 -6.54 -29.16 -10.00
#